data_AF-A0A821NZK0-F1
#
_entry.id   AF-A0A821NZK0-F1
#
_cell.length_a   1.000
_cell.length_b   1.000
_cell.length_c   1.000
_cell.angle_alpha   90.00
_cell.angle_beta   90.00
_cell.angle_gamma   90.00
#
_symmetry.space_group_name_H-M   'P 1'
#
loop_
_entity.id
_entity.type
_entity.pdbx_description
1 polymer ?
#
loop_
_entity_poly.entity_id
_entity_poly.type
_entity_poly.pdbx_seq_one_letter_code
_entity_poly.pdbx_strand_id
1 'polypeptide(L)'
;SSNSIILSFSLPAVSCIKFKDALNIAVGTSTGQILMFDIRSNKPYFIKDHNYNLPIKRIDFHTLNDDYVLSIDKKICKIWNRHT
;
A
#
# COMPACT_ATOMS: atom_id res chain seq x y z
N SER A 1 9.33 10.57 -39.17
CA SER A 1 10.18 10.17 -38.03
C SER A 1 9.28 10.00 -36.81
N SER A 2 9.56 9.00 -36.00
CA SER A 2 8.60 8.27 -35.16
C SER A 2 7.92 9.09 -34.07
N ASN A 3 6.58 9.00 -34.00
CA ASN A 3 5.79 9.40 -32.84
C ASN A 3 5.96 8.36 -31.74
N SER A 4 6.79 8.63 -30.76
CA SER A 4 6.95 7.79 -29.57
C SER A 4 5.72 7.97 -28.69
N ILE A 5 4.85 6.95 -28.64
CA ILE A 5 3.84 6.84 -27.59
C ILE A 5 4.61 6.60 -26.29
N ILE A 6 4.86 7.66 -25.51
CA ILE A 6 5.27 7.49 -24.13
C ILE A 6 4.03 6.96 -23.41
N LEU A 7 3.92 5.64 -23.30
CA LEU A 7 3.14 5.03 -22.23
C LEU A 7 3.74 5.59 -20.95
N SER A 8 3.06 6.58 -20.35
CA SER A 8 3.43 7.09 -19.04
C SER A 8 3.18 5.97 -18.03
N PHE A 9 4.11 5.02 -17.94
CA PHE A 9 4.19 4.10 -16.83
C PHE A 9 4.46 4.98 -15.62
N SER A 10 3.39 5.34 -14.91
CA SER A 10 3.53 6.06 -13.65
C SER A 10 4.31 5.16 -12.73
N LEU A 11 5.53 5.57 -12.39
CA LEU A 11 6.29 4.93 -11.34
C LEU A 11 5.41 4.91 -10.06
N PRO A 12 5.41 3.82 -9.28
CA PRO A 12 4.72 3.77 -8.00
C PRO A 12 5.28 4.86 -7.08
N ALA A 13 4.55 5.97 -6.94
CA ALA A 13 4.87 7.04 -6.03
C ALA A 13 4.20 6.75 -4.69
N VAL A 14 4.84 7.13 -3.57
CA VAL A 14 4.21 7.00 -2.25
C VAL A 14 3.02 7.95 -2.17
N SER A 15 1.84 7.40 -1.87
CA SER A 15 0.59 8.17 -1.75
C SER A 15 0.15 8.37 -0.30
N CYS A 16 0.47 7.43 0.59
CA CYS A 16 0.21 7.54 2.02
C CYS A 16 1.18 6.68 2.84
N ILE A 17 1.36 7.04 4.11
CA ILE A 17 2.16 6.29 5.08
C ILE A 17 1.38 6.17 6.39
N LYS A 18 1.46 5.01 7.05
CA LYS A 18 0.90 4.80 8.39
C LYS A 18 1.86 3.95 9.24
N PHE A 19 2.17 4.43 10.44
CA PHE A 19 2.88 3.64 11.45
C PHE A 19 1.90 2.71 12.15
N LYS A 20 2.24 1.41 12.22
CA LYS A 20 1.53 0.45 13.09
C LYS A 20 2.05 0.58 14.51
N ASP A 21 3.36 0.67 14.65
CA ASP A 21 4.11 0.80 15.89
C ASP A 21 5.47 1.47 15.60
N ALA A 22 6.39 1.43 16.56
CA ALA A 22 7.70 2.07 16.43
C ALA A 22 8.63 1.44 15.36
N LEU A 23 8.36 0.19 14.95
CA LEU A 23 9.22 -0.56 14.02
C LEU A 23 8.54 -0.85 12.69
N ASN A 24 7.21 -0.94 12.68
CA ASN A 24 6.44 -1.37 11.52
C ASN A 24 5.68 -0.20 10.87
N ILE A 25 5.86 -0.08 9.56
CA ILE A 25 5.25 0.96 8.73
C ILE A 25 4.55 0.34 7.52
N ALA A 26 3.41 0.90 7.14
CA ALA A 26 2.74 0.61 5.88
C ALA A 26 2.81 1.82 4.95
N VAL A 27 3.13 1.54 3.68
CA VAL A 27 3.30 2.51 2.60
C VAL A 27 2.30 2.16 1.51
N GLY A 28 1.42 3.10 1.19
CA GLY A 28 0.51 3.01 0.04
C GLY A 28 1.13 3.67 -1.20
N THR A 29 0.86 3.12 -2.38
CA THR A 29 1.36 3.66 -3.65
C THR A 29 0.25 4.28 -4.51
N SER A 30 0.65 5.16 -5.44
CA SER A 30 -0.21 5.73 -6.47
C SER A 30 -0.79 4.69 -7.43
N THR A 31 -0.17 3.51 -7.50
CA THR A 31 -0.55 2.39 -8.37
C THR A 31 -1.35 1.31 -7.65
N GLY A 32 -1.75 1.52 -6.38
CA GLY A 32 -2.70 0.64 -5.69
C GLY A 32 -2.10 -0.48 -4.85
N GLN A 33 -0.79 -0.47 -4.62
CA GLN A 33 -0.12 -1.42 -3.73
C GLN A 33 0.01 -0.83 -2.32
N ILE A 34 -0.08 -1.71 -1.32
CA ILE A 34 0.35 -1.46 0.05
C ILE A 34 1.57 -2.34 0.33
N LEU A 35 2.66 -1.73 0.78
CA LEU A 35 3.88 -2.40 1.18
C LEU A 35 4.07 -2.22 2.69
N MET A 36 4.42 -3.28 3.39
CA MET A 36 4.69 -3.22 4.83
C MET A 36 6.15 -3.52 5.10
N PHE A 37 6.79 -2.65 5.87
CA PHE A 37 8.20 -2.70 6.18
C PHE A 37 8.42 -2.71 7.69
N ASP A 38 9.44 -3.45 8.09
CA ASP A 38 10.12 -3.24 9.35
C ASP A 38 11.29 -2.29 9.06
N ILE A 39 11.45 -1.21 9.83
CA ILE A 39 12.47 -0.17 9.56
C ILE A 39 13.92 -0.70 9.57
N ARG A 40 14.15 -1.89 10.12
CA ARG A 40 15.47 -2.54 10.15
C ARG A 40 15.78 -3.27 8.85
N SER A 41 14.80 -3.39 7.95
CA SER A 41 14.91 -4.10 6.67
C SER A 41 14.60 -3.16 5.50
N ASN A 42 15.33 -3.31 4.41
CA ASN A 42 15.05 -2.62 3.15
C ASN A 42 14.05 -3.36 2.24
N LYS A 43 13.56 -4.52 2.67
CA LYS A 43 12.57 -5.33 1.92
C LYS A 43 11.22 -5.32 2.63
N PRO A 44 10.10 -5.21 1.89
CA PRO A 44 8.79 -5.35 2.49
C PRO A 44 8.60 -6.80 2.94
N TYR A 45 8.02 -6.99 4.11
CA TYR A 45 7.64 -8.32 4.60
C TYR A 45 6.22 -8.71 4.15
N PHE A 46 5.42 -7.75 3.67
CA PHE A 46 4.08 -8.00 3.15
C PHE A 46 3.72 -7.02 2.03
N ILE A 47 3.02 -7.51 1.01
CA ILE A 47 2.50 -6.71 -0.11
C ILE A 47 1.02 -7.04 -0.33
N LYS A 48 0.17 -6.01 -0.39
CA LYS A 48 -1.25 -6.12 -0.78
C LYS A 48 -1.49 -5.31 -2.04
N ASP A 49 -2.30 -5.81 -2.97
CA ASP A 49 -2.77 -5.05 -4.12
C ASP A 49 -4.30 -4.82 -4.06
N HIS A 50 -4.71 -3.60 -4.37
CA HIS A 50 -6.11 -3.24 -4.55
C HIS A 50 -6.67 -3.66 -5.91
N ASN A 51 -5.82 -3.93 -6.90
CA ASN A 51 -6.10 -4.38 -8.27
C ASN A 51 -6.89 -3.38 -9.13
N TYR A 52 -7.01 -2.13 -8.69
CA TYR A 52 -7.69 -1.07 -9.44
C TYR A 52 -6.74 -0.06 -10.08
N ASN A 53 -5.43 -0.15 -9.83
CA ASN A 53 -4.44 0.82 -10.28
C ASN A 53 -4.80 2.26 -9.86
N LEU A 54 -5.34 2.41 -8.66
CA LEU A 54 -5.74 3.70 -8.09
C LEU A 54 -4.92 3.99 -6.83
N PRO A 55 -4.60 5.27 -6.53
CA PRO A 55 -3.81 5.61 -5.36
C PRO A 55 -4.46 5.15 -4.06
N ILE A 56 -3.67 4.50 -3.21
CA ILE A 56 -4.09 4.20 -1.84
C ILE A 56 -4.22 5.54 -1.10
N LYS A 57 -5.40 5.78 -0.53
CA LYS A 57 -5.75 7.03 0.13
C LYS A 57 -5.47 7.00 1.63
N ARG A 58 -5.71 5.85 2.26
CA ARG A 58 -5.51 5.69 3.71
C ARG A 58 -5.26 4.24 4.06
N ILE A 59 -4.45 4.06 5.09
CA ILE A 59 -4.21 2.79 5.77
C ILE A 59 -4.45 3.01 7.26
N ASP A 60 -5.11 2.08 7.93
CA ASP A 60 -5.26 2.06 9.38
C ASP A 60 -5.10 0.63 9.93
N PHE A 61 -4.80 0.55 11.22
CA PHE A 61 -4.59 -0.71 11.92
C PHE A 61 -5.59 -0.87 13.05
N HIS A 62 -6.17 -2.06 13.15
CA HIS A 62 -7.01 -2.45 14.27
C HIS A 62 -6.36 -3.62 15.01
N THR A 63 -5.75 -3.32 16.15
CA THR A 63 -4.85 -4.24 16.88
C THR A 63 -5.49 -4.90 18.10
N LEU A 64 -6.78 -4.66 18.37
CA LEU A 64 -7.39 -5.10 19.63
C LEU A 64 -7.60 -6.61 19.73
N ASN A 65 -7.72 -7.36 18.62
CA ASN A 65 -7.97 -8.81 18.67
C ASN A 65 -7.33 -9.64 17.54
N ASP A 66 -7.16 -9.12 16.32
CA ASP A 66 -6.84 -9.96 15.14
C ASP A 66 -5.89 -9.28 14.12
N ASP A 67 -5.19 -8.22 14.55
CA ASP A 67 -4.17 -7.51 13.76
C ASP A 67 -4.64 -7.15 12.32
N TYR A 68 -5.89 -6.68 12.23
CA TYR A 68 -6.51 -6.30 10.96
C TYR A 68 -5.92 -5.01 10.41
N VAL A 69 -5.87 -4.96 9.08
CA VAL A 69 -5.43 -3.82 8.29
C VAL A 69 -6.60 -3.33 7.47
N LEU A 70 -6.86 -2.03 7.56
CA LEU A 70 -7.85 -1.33 6.76
C LEU A 70 -7.11 -0.53 5.70
N SER A 71 -7.49 -0.68 4.43
CA SER A 71 -6.90 0.07 3.33
C SER A 71 -7.97 0.54 2.35
N ILE A 72 -7.85 1.79 1.88
CA ILE A 72 -8.88 2.46 1.08
C ILE A 72 -8.26 3.09 -0.17
N ASP A 73 -8.94 2.94 -1.31
CA ASP A 73 -8.76 3.76 -2.51
C ASP A 73 -10.09 4.42 -2.91
N LYS A 74 -10.17 5.01 -4.12
CA LYS A 74 -11.39 5.68 -4.60
C LYS A 74 -12.59 4.73 -4.83
N LYS A 75 -12.34 3.44 -5.05
CA LYS A 75 -13.35 2.43 -5.40
C LYS A 75 -13.65 1.42 -4.29
N ILE A 76 -12.68 1.10 -3.43
CA ILE A 76 -12.83 0.03 -2.44
C ILE A 76 -12.24 0.39 -1.08
N CYS A 77 -12.87 -0.14 -0.03
CA CYS A 77 -12.33 -0.29 1.31
C CYS A 77 -12.11 -1.79 1.56
N LYS A 78 -10.89 -2.21 1.83
CA LYS A 78 -10.55 -3.59 2.19
C LYS A 78 -10.21 -3.67 3.67
N ILE A 79 -10.71 -4.71 4.33
CA ILE A 79 -10.31 -5.14 5.66
C ILE A 79 -9.70 -6.52 5.49
N TRP A 80 -8.48 -6.72 5.98
CA TRP A 80 -7.76 -7.98 5.79
C TRP A 80 -6.84 -8.26 6.98
N ASN A 81 -6.63 -9.55 7.28
CA ASN A 81 -5.70 -9.97 8.32
C ASN A 81 -4.30 -10.11 7.70
N ARG A 82 -3.26 -9.65 8.38
CA ARG A 82 -1.87 -9.72 7.86
C ARG A 82 -1.29 -11.14 7.88
N HIS A 83 -1.89 -12.06 8.61
CA HIS A 83 -1.41 -13.42 8.83
C HIS A 83 -2.04 -14.46 7.88
N THR A 84 -2.97 -14.03 7.01
CA THR A 84 -3.70 -14.89 6.06
C THR A 84 -3.70 -14.26 4.67
#